data_AF-A0A4P9ZGH6-F1
#
_entry.id   AF-A0A4P9ZGH6-F1
#
_cell.length_a   1.000
_cell.length_b   1.000
_cell.length_c   1.000
_cell.angle_alpha   90.00
_cell.angle_beta   90.00
_cell.angle_gamma   90.00
#
_symmetry.space_group_name_H-M   'P 1'
#
loop_
_entity.id
_entity.type
_entity.pdbx_description
1 polymer ?
#
loop_
_entity_poly.entity_id
_entity_poly.type
_entity_poly.pdbx_seq_one_letter_code
_entity_poly.pdbx_strand_id
1 'polypeptide(L)'
;PFNINLYESHHPEQLADSLIARPPKNRSYERLFVARKHQNGLDEYICEYAPFKYQLPEERLAKQESDFEILNKATQLIHLSFSRDSCVWAYELRGRYWTYAYCFGDKVIQYHEGAAYSERPKKHLPARPETVFILGRFTKASLNRLEFKNQASESQFAAYVEQAPRSYRLVDEKLSPFSHHSSQRVVLQIVEDGTLCDMTWQPRTIEMMYLCSEVGGTVPEIMRVEEIKTCYYKMVLHVPALCTYELFIPNRQAKDALVNVVCQKIDTTGVHVDRKGAFDDFIPVTVVRDDEDFPVRADNRVDVSLHRFYELSWGFYVAYSNTKYNSTSAYFKHRAVILFNGEFTDLADLNYQFGNAMYRAIGSTFKAYTPTNRGVELLDFRHMFVLWFEIYDTAGEFIGLSRIENAGNGTTHMLNLQMVDPVDLMGTDGDDPLFVRFARPEFQAPLNKWNFE
;
A
#
# COMPACT_ATOMS: atom_id res chain seq x y z
N PRO A 1 21.81 0.69 -8.13
CA PRO A 1 20.67 1.09 -9.01
C PRO A 1 20.12 -0.10 -9.83
N PHE A 2 19.93 -1.24 -9.16
CA PHE A 2 19.31 -2.42 -9.75
C PHE A 2 18.19 -2.86 -8.80
N ASN A 3 16.99 -3.03 -9.33
CA ASN A 3 15.90 -3.66 -8.59
C ASN A 3 15.91 -5.14 -8.97
N ILE A 4 16.47 -5.96 -8.08
CA ILE A 4 16.61 -7.39 -8.32
C ILE A 4 15.32 -8.05 -7.89
N ASN A 5 14.52 -8.48 -8.86
CA ASN A 5 13.33 -9.27 -8.63
C ASN A 5 13.74 -10.74 -8.67
N LEU A 6 13.84 -11.37 -7.50
CA LEU A 6 14.12 -12.80 -7.38
C LEU A 6 12.80 -13.57 -7.50
N TYR A 7 12.57 -14.16 -8.66
CA TYR A 7 11.47 -15.08 -8.89
C TYR A 7 11.89 -16.48 -8.46
N GLU A 8 11.05 -17.11 -7.63
CA GLU A 8 11.21 -18.52 -7.22
C GLU A 8 10.72 -19.49 -8.33
N SER A 9 10.60 -18.99 -9.56
CA SER A 9 10.33 -19.81 -10.73
C SER A 9 11.59 -20.52 -11.21
N HIS A 10 11.45 -21.81 -11.52
CA HIS A 10 12.60 -22.65 -11.89
C HIS A 10 12.91 -22.56 -13.39
N HIS A 11 14.12 -22.08 -13.68
CA HIS A 11 14.72 -22.09 -15.00
C HIS A 11 15.58 -23.35 -15.15
N PRO A 12 15.40 -24.18 -16.20
CA PRO A 12 16.21 -25.38 -16.39
C PRO A 12 17.70 -25.05 -16.50
N GLU A 13 18.56 -25.82 -15.80
CA GLU A 13 20.02 -25.61 -15.79
C GLU A 13 20.63 -25.61 -17.20
N GLN A 14 20.25 -26.57 -18.05
CA GLN A 14 20.73 -26.64 -19.42
C GLN A 14 20.33 -25.42 -20.27
N LEU A 15 19.13 -24.88 -20.04
CA LEU A 15 18.67 -23.68 -20.73
C LEU A 15 19.39 -22.45 -20.20
N ALA A 16 19.63 -22.37 -18.89
CA ALA A 16 20.40 -21.29 -18.26
C ALA A 16 21.84 -21.26 -18.78
N ASP A 17 22.48 -22.42 -18.89
CA ASP A 17 23.79 -22.57 -19.55
C ASP A 17 23.76 -22.08 -21.00
N SER A 18 22.71 -22.42 -21.74
CA SER A 18 22.57 -22.00 -23.13
C SER A 18 22.40 -20.48 -23.29
N LEU A 19 21.64 -19.84 -22.39
CA LEU A 19 21.37 -18.40 -22.42
C LEU A 19 22.62 -17.59 -22.06
N ILE A 20 23.44 -18.10 -21.12
CA ILE A 20 24.73 -17.50 -20.77
C ILE A 20 25.73 -17.68 -21.92
N ALA A 21 25.80 -18.88 -22.51
CA ALA A 21 26.74 -19.18 -23.59
C ALA A 21 26.38 -18.49 -24.92
N ARG A 22 25.08 -18.32 -25.20
CA ARG A 22 24.55 -17.77 -26.45
C ARG A 22 23.34 -16.86 -26.17
N PRO A 23 23.56 -15.67 -25.60
CA PRO A 23 22.48 -14.75 -25.30
C PRO A 23 21.79 -14.23 -26.57
N PRO A 24 20.44 -14.12 -26.58
CA PRO A 24 19.68 -13.37 -27.57
C PRO A 24 20.17 -11.92 -27.72
N LYS A 25 19.93 -11.33 -28.90
CA LYS A 25 20.36 -9.96 -29.21
C LYS A 25 19.75 -8.95 -28.23
N ASN A 26 20.57 -8.07 -27.66
CA ASN A 26 20.19 -7.06 -26.66
C ASN A 26 19.70 -7.62 -25.30
N ARG A 27 20.04 -8.86 -24.97
CA ARG A 27 19.82 -9.43 -23.63
C ARG A 27 21.13 -9.98 -23.10
N SER A 28 21.33 -9.91 -21.79
CA SER A 28 22.49 -10.47 -21.10
C SER A 28 22.02 -11.28 -19.89
N TYR A 29 22.75 -12.35 -19.58
CA TYR A 29 22.39 -13.27 -18.51
C TYR A 29 23.60 -13.52 -17.60
N GLU A 30 23.38 -13.47 -16.28
CA GLU A 30 24.41 -13.77 -15.28
C GLU A 30 23.88 -14.69 -14.17
N ARG A 31 24.79 -15.39 -13.50
CA ARG A 31 24.47 -16.26 -12.36
C ARG A 31 24.58 -15.47 -11.05
N LEU A 32 23.55 -15.55 -10.22
CA LEU A 32 23.51 -14.98 -8.88
C LEU A 32 23.40 -16.10 -7.85
N PHE A 33 24.28 -16.10 -6.85
CA PHE A 33 24.29 -17.09 -5.78
C PHE A 33 23.81 -16.47 -4.47
N VAL A 34 22.79 -17.05 -3.87
CA VAL A 34 22.19 -16.59 -2.60
C VAL A 34 22.34 -17.66 -1.54
N ALA A 35 23.00 -17.33 -0.42
CA ALA A 35 23.20 -18.26 0.68
C ALA A 35 21.89 -18.50 1.47
N ARG A 36 21.55 -19.76 1.74
CA ARG A 36 20.44 -20.11 2.63
C ARG A 36 20.86 -19.92 4.09
N LYS A 37 20.04 -19.23 4.88
CA LYS A 37 20.31 -18.94 6.30
C LYS A 37 20.25 -20.17 7.22
N HIS A 38 19.49 -21.21 6.85
CA HIS A 38 19.13 -22.32 7.76
C HIS A 38 19.56 -23.72 7.28
N GLN A 39 20.06 -23.84 6.06
CA GLN A 39 20.64 -25.07 5.52
C GLN A 39 21.94 -24.63 4.85
N ASN A 40 23.10 -25.20 5.20
CA ASN A 40 24.39 -24.87 4.56
C ASN A 40 24.33 -25.17 3.04
N GLY A 41 23.78 -24.27 2.25
CA GLY A 41 23.51 -24.44 0.83
C GLY A 41 23.38 -23.11 0.12
N LEU A 42 23.69 -23.10 -1.18
CA LEU A 42 23.60 -21.95 -2.06
C LEU A 42 22.44 -22.19 -3.04
N ASP A 43 21.54 -21.22 -3.13
CA ASP A 43 20.59 -21.15 -4.23
C ASP A 43 21.24 -20.41 -5.39
N GLU A 44 21.06 -20.94 -6.58
CA GLU A 44 21.58 -20.37 -7.81
C GLU A 44 20.43 -19.78 -8.64
N TYR A 45 20.64 -18.61 -9.22
CA TYR A 45 19.68 -17.92 -10.06
C TYR A 45 20.34 -17.51 -11.38
N ILE A 46 19.56 -17.48 -12.45
CA ILE A 46 19.89 -16.82 -13.72
C ILE A 46 19.15 -15.48 -13.79
N CYS A 47 19.89 -14.41 -13.99
CA CYS A 47 19.39 -13.04 -14.01
C CYS A 47 19.46 -12.46 -15.42
N GLU A 48 18.32 -12.08 -15.99
CA GLU A 48 18.26 -11.28 -17.21
C GLU A 48 18.47 -9.81 -16.87
N TYR A 49 19.43 -9.20 -17.57
CA TYR A 49 19.63 -7.76 -17.55
C TYR A 49 19.80 -7.25 -18.99
N ALA A 50 19.27 -6.07 -19.27
CA ALA A 50 19.55 -5.40 -20.52
C ALA A 50 21.03 -4.99 -20.55
N PRO A 51 21.79 -5.22 -21.64
CA PRO A 51 23.13 -4.70 -21.77
C PRO A 51 23.05 -3.17 -21.75
N PHE A 52 23.35 -2.62 -20.58
CA PHE A 52 23.45 -1.18 -20.40
C PHE A 52 24.69 -0.75 -21.17
N LYS A 53 24.49 -0.18 -22.37
CA LYS A 53 25.53 0.68 -22.93
C LYS A 53 25.62 1.84 -21.95
N TYR A 54 26.64 1.83 -21.12
CA TYR A 54 27.05 3.00 -20.36
C TYR A 54 27.48 4.05 -21.39
N GLN A 55 26.50 4.73 -21.98
CA GLN A 55 26.69 6.11 -22.30
C GLN A 55 26.90 6.73 -20.93
N LEU A 56 28.16 7.09 -20.62
CA LEU A 56 28.39 8.27 -19.79
C LEU A 56 27.32 9.25 -20.25
N PRO A 57 26.40 9.68 -19.37
CA PRO A 57 25.48 10.70 -19.77
C PRO A 57 26.37 11.87 -20.18
N GLU A 58 26.55 12.07 -21.49
CA GLU A 58 26.47 13.42 -22.00
C GLU A 58 25.18 13.90 -21.39
N GLU A 59 25.35 14.79 -20.41
CA GLU A 59 24.28 15.46 -19.72
C GLU A 59 23.16 15.64 -20.75
N ARG A 60 22.06 14.89 -20.59
CA ARG A 60 20.80 15.49 -20.97
C ARG A 60 20.74 16.70 -20.05
N LEU A 61 21.29 17.81 -20.54
CA LEU A 61 21.15 19.16 -20.03
C LEU A 61 19.67 19.51 -20.12
N ALA A 62 18.80 18.76 -19.44
CA ALA A 62 17.73 19.41 -18.73
C ALA A 62 18.48 20.37 -17.82
N LYS A 63 18.47 21.66 -18.16
CA LYS A 63 18.99 22.72 -17.29
C LYS A 63 18.55 22.35 -15.89
N GLN A 64 19.51 22.07 -15.01
CA GLN A 64 19.20 21.76 -13.63
C GLN A 64 18.54 23.02 -13.07
N GLU A 65 17.21 23.02 -13.01
CA GLU A 65 16.43 24.17 -12.57
C GLU A 65 16.89 24.50 -11.16
N SER A 66 17.20 25.77 -10.91
CA SER A 66 17.59 26.20 -9.57
C SER A 66 16.43 26.04 -8.59
N ASP A 67 16.70 25.80 -7.31
CA ASP A 67 15.67 25.72 -6.28
C ASP A 67 14.73 26.94 -6.29
N PHE A 68 15.25 28.11 -6.66
CA PHE A 68 14.47 29.33 -6.83
C PHE A 68 13.45 29.23 -7.99
N GLU A 69 13.86 28.73 -9.15
CA GLU A 69 12.96 28.54 -10.31
C GLU A 69 11.90 27.47 -10.01
N ILE A 70 12.31 26.37 -9.36
CA ILE A 70 11.42 25.29 -8.93
C ILE A 70 10.37 25.83 -7.97
N LEU A 71 10.80 26.57 -6.93
CA LEU A 71 9.92 27.13 -5.92
C LEU A 71 8.97 28.18 -6.51
N ASN A 72 9.43 29.02 -7.43
CA ASN A 72 8.58 30.01 -8.09
C ASN A 72 7.46 29.34 -8.91
N LYS A 73 7.80 28.31 -9.70
CA LYS A 73 6.81 27.54 -10.47
C LYS A 73 5.84 26.78 -9.56
N ALA A 74 6.36 26.13 -8.51
CA ALA A 74 5.52 25.44 -7.52
C ALA A 74 4.55 26.39 -6.81
N THR A 75 5.01 27.61 -6.49
CA THR A 75 4.18 28.66 -5.87
C THR A 75 2.99 29.02 -6.76
N GLN A 76 3.20 29.22 -8.06
CA GLN A 76 2.13 29.50 -9.01
C GLN A 76 1.12 28.34 -9.08
N LEU A 77 1.59 27.10 -9.11
CA LEU A 77 0.74 25.91 -9.14
C LEU A 77 -0.10 25.77 -7.86
N ILE A 78 0.49 26.05 -6.69
CA ILE A 78 -0.22 26.09 -5.40
C ILE A 78 -1.30 27.17 -5.44
N HIS A 79 -0.96 28.39 -5.85
CA HIS A 79 -1.91 29.51 -5.90
C HIS A 79 -3.09 29.25 -6.85
N LEU A 80 -2.85 28.57 -7.98
CA LEU A 80 -3.89 28.20 -8.93
C LEU A 80 -4.80 27.08 -8.42
N SER A 81 -4.30 26.26 -7.49
CA SER A 81 -5.03 25.11 -6.97
C SER A 81 -6.09 25.50 -5.95
N PHE A 82 -5.87 26.57 -5.18
CA PHE A 82 -6.76 26.97 -4.10
C PHE A 82 -7.56 28.22 -4.43
N SER A 83 -8.89 28.13 -4.30
CA SER A 83 -9.78 29.27 -4.46
C SER A 83 -9.77 30.18 -3.23
N ARG A 84 -9.88 31.49 -3.46
CA ARG A 84 -10.12 32.48 -2.40
C ARG A 84 -11.49 32.28 -1.75
N ASP A 85 -12.51 31.93 -2.54
CA ASP A 85 -13.90 31.98 -2.09
C ASP A 85 -14.35 30.72 -1.33
N SER A 86 -13.52 29.68 -1.29
CA SER A 86 -13.83 28.40 -0.65
C SER A 86 -12.66 27.90 0.20
N CYS A 87 -12.98 27.18 1.27
CA CYS A 87 -11.99 26.43 2.05
C CYS A 87 -11.98 24.96 1.64
N VAL A 88 -10.83 24.30 1.82
CA VAL A 88 -10.70 22.85 1.69
C VAL A 88 -11.02 22.23 3.05
N TRP A 89 -11.89 21.21 3.07
CA TRP A 89 -12.37 20.59 4.30
C TRP A 89 -11.93 19.14 4.39
N ALA A 90 -11.63 18.71 5.61
CA ALA A 90 -11.41 17.31 5.96
C ALA A 90 -12.24 17.00 7.21
N TYR A 91 -13.27 16.18 7.04
CA TYR A 91 -14.16 15.76 8.12
C TYR A 91 -13.67 14.47 8.75
N GLU A 92 -13.74 14.40 10.08
CA GLU A 92 -13.59 13.14 10.81
C GLU A 92 -12.24 12.42 10.60
N LEU A 93 -11.20 13.19 10.31
CA LEU A 93 -9.88 12.66 10.00
C LEU A 93 -9.27 11.99 11.25
N ARG A 94 -8.80 10.74 11.11
CA ARG A 94 -8.18 9.91 12.19
C ARG A 94 -9.05 9.73 13.44
N GLY A 95 -10.02 8.83 13.37
CA GLY A 95 -10.82 8.42 14.54
C GLY A 95 -12.10 9.25 14.76
N ARG A 96 -12.57 9.95 13.73
CA ARG A 96 -13.89 10.61 13.68
C ARG A 96 -14.18 11.69 14.73
N TYR A 97 -13.15 12.22 15.39
CA TYR A 97 -13.34 13.29 16.37
C TYR A 97 -13.09 14.69 15.77
N TRP A 98 -11.96 14.92 15.09
CA TRP A 98 -11.61 16.25 14.60
C TRP A 98 -12.02 16.50 13.15
N THR A 99 -12.45 17.73 12.88
CA THR A 99 -12.66 18.28 11.53
C THR A 99 -11.72 19.45 11.33
N TYR A 100 -11.17 19.55 10.11
CA TYR A 100 -10.22 20.58 9.73
C TYR A 100 -10.71 21.37 8.51
N ALA A 101 -10.38 22.65 8.47
CA ALA A 101 -10.62 23.50 7.32
C ALA A 101 -9.36 24.32 7.01
N TYR A 102 -8.95 24.30 5.74
CA TYR A 102 -7.89 25.13 5.21
C TYR A 102 -8.49 26.20 4.29
N CYS A 103 -8.48 27.46 4.75
CA CYS A 103 -8.92 28.60 3.96
C CYS A 103 -7.68 29.34 3.42
N PHE A 104 -7.39 29.15 2.13
CA PHE A 104 -6.18 29.66 1.50
C PHE A 104 -6.05 31.19 1.67
N GLY A 105 -4.92 31.64 2.22
CA GLY A 105 -4.66 33.06 2.51
C GLY A 105 -5.42 33.67 3.70
N ASP A 106 -6.15 32.87 4.49
CA ASP A 106 -6.81 33.34 5.71
C ASP A 106 -6.34 32.58 6.95
N LYS A 107 -6.74 31.30 7.10
CA LYS A 107 -6.49 30.53 8.32
C LYS A 107 -6.67 29.03 8.16
N VAL A 108 -6.15 28.29 9.13
CA VAL A 108 -6.44 26.86 9.35
C VAL A 108 -7.30 26.70 10.60
N ILE A 109 -8.43 26.00 10.48
CA ILE A 109 -9.39 25.76 11.56
C ILE A 109 -9.34 24.28 11.96
N GLN A 110 -9.44 24.01 13.25
CA GLN A 110 -9.76 22.71 13.83
C GLN A 110 -11.01 22.87 14.70
N TYR A 111 -11.95 21.91 14.62
CA TYR A 111 -13.08 21.86 15.52
C TYR A 111 -13.64 20.45 15.64
N HIS A 112 -14.42 20.21 16.69
CA HIS A 112 -15.22 19.01 16.88
C HIS A 112 -16.68 19.28 16.51
N GLU A 113 -17.37 18.32 15.89
CA GLU A 113 -18.78 18.46 15.53
C GLU A 113 -19.67 17.85 16.61
N GLY A 114 -20.28 18.70 17.44
CA GLY A 114 -21.16 18.31 18.54
C GLY A 114 -22.57 17.89 18.09
N ALA A 115 -22.92 18.03 16.81
CA ALA A 115 -24.15 17.49 16.25
C ALA A 115 -24.02 15.98 15.97
N ALA A 116 -25.08 15.21 16.26
CA ALA A 116 -25.16 13.80 15.88
C ALA A 116 -25.09 13.65 14.35
N TYR A 117 -24.54 12.54 13.86
CA TYR A 117 -24.32 12.33 12.42
C TYR A 117 -25.59 12.57 11.57
N SER A 118 -26.76 12.17 12.07
CA SER A 118 -28.06 12.37 11.40
C SER A 118 -28.53 13.82 11.31
N GLU A 119 -28.02 14.70 12.18
CA GLU A 119 -28.38 16.13 12.24
C GLU A 119 -27.44 17.01 11.40
N ARG A 120 -26.36 16.43 10.87
CA ARG A 120 -25.34 17.18 10.13
C ARG A 120 -25.84 17.51 8.72
N PRO A 121 -25.58 18.74 8.23
CA PRO A 121 -25.95 19.10 6.87
C PRO A 121 -25.18 18.24 5.87
N LYS A 122 -25.84 17.88 4.77
CA LYS A 122 -25.18 17.20 3.63
C LYS A 122 -24.16 18.09 2.91
N LYS A 123 -24.16 19.40 3.20
CA LYS A 123 -23.16 20.35 2.73
C LYS A 123 -22.03 20.41 3.76
N HIS A 124 -20.80 20.55 3.27
CA HIS A 124 -19.59 20.73 4.07
C HIS A 124 -19.59 22.04 4.87
N LEU A 125 -20.43 22.11 5.90
CA LEU A 125 -20.59 23.23 6.81
C LEU A 125 -20.73 22.71 8.24
N PRO A 126 -20.18 23.42 9.24
CA PRO A 126 -20.34 23.03 10.64
C PRO A 126 -21.81 23.18 11.06
N ALA A 127 -22.34 22.19 11.79
CA ALA A 127 -23.70 22.21 12.31
C ALA A 127 -23.76 22.81 13.72
N ARG A 128 -22.96 22.25 14.63
CA ARG A 128 -22.77 22.63 16.03
C ARG A 128 -21.29 22.48 16.38
N PRO A 129 -20.44 23.42 15.91
CA PRO A 129 -19.00 23.33 16.15
C PRO A 129 -18.67 23.55 17.63
N GLU A 130 -17.97 22.60 18.22
CA GLU A 130 -17.44 22.61 19.58
C GLU A 130 -15.91 22.59 19.54
N THR A 131 -15.27 23.02 20.63
CA THR A 131 -13.81 22.92 20.82
C THR A 131 -13.02 23.48 19.63
N VAL A 132 -13.30 24.73 19.29
CA VAL A 132 -12.82 25.37 18.05
C VAL A 132 -11.47 26.05 18.26
N PHE A 133 -10.51 25.73 17.40
CA PHE A 133 -9.17 26.29 17.41
C PHE A 133 -8.75 26.80 16.03
N ILE A 134 -7.87 27.80 16.01
CA ILE A 134 -7.17 28.23 14.79
C ILE A 134 -5.73 27.75 14.92
N LEU A 135 -5.27 26.93 13.98
CA LEU A 135 -3.94 26.33 14.03
C LEU A 135 -2.85 27.27 13.49
N GLY A 136 -3.25 28.25 12.66
CA GLY A 136 -2.40 29.31 12.14
C GLY A 136 -3.20 30.30 11.31
N ARG A 137 -2.68 31.52 11.16
CA ARG A 137 -3.28 32.62 10.38
C ARG A 137 -2.31 33.13 9.32
N PHE A 138 -2.77 33.19 8.08
CA PHE A 138 -2.04 33.80 6.96
C PHE A 138 -2.27 35.32 6.91
N THR A 139 -3.44 35.77 7.37
CA THR A 139 -3.80 37.19 7.43
C THR A 139 -4.54 37.50 8.73
N LYS A 140 -4.72 38.80 9.00
CA LYS A 140 -5.39 39.30 10.21
C LYS A 140 -6.92 39.25 10.15
N ALA A 141 -7.51 38.64 9.12
CA ALA A 141 -8.95 38.63 8.87
C ALA A 141 -9.76 37.98 10.01
N SER A 142 -9.20 36.99 10.69
CA SER A 142 -9.86 36.19 11.73
C SER A 142 -9.39 36.50 13.16
N LEU A 143 -8.80 37.68 13.40
CA LEU A 143 -8.35 38.06 14.75
C LEU A 143 -9.51 38.38 15.70
N ASN A 144 -10.51 39.16 15.22
CA ASN A 144 -11.60 39.63 16.07
C ASN A 144 -12.74 38.60 16.17
N ARG A 145 -13.08 37.94 15.06
CA ARG A 145 -14.15 36.95 14.98
C ARG A 145 -13.78 35.83 14.02
N LEU A 146 -14.12 34.60 14.40
CA LEU A 146 -14.00 33.44 13.55
C LEU A 146 -15.30 33.23 12.75
N GLU A 147 -15.18 33.09 11.43
CA GLU A 147 -16.22 32.53 10.57
C GLU A 147 -15.67 31.30 9.83
N PHE A 148 -16.53 30.31 9.64
CA PHE A 148 -16.26 29.03 8.98
C PHE A 148 -16.32 29.14 7.45
N LYS A 149 -15.66 30.17 6.93
CA LYS A 149 -15.42 30.45 5.51
C LYS A 149 -14.14 31.27 5.37
N ASN A 150 -13.70 31.52 4.14
CA ASN A 150 -12.61 32.45 3.92
C ASN A 150 -13.10 33.88 4.22
N GLN A 151 -12.43 34.55 5.15
CA GLN A 151 -12.75 35.92 5.59
C GLN A 151 -11.77 36.97 5.05
N ALA A 152 -10.73 36.56 4.33
CA ALA A 152 -9.73 37.49 3.81
C ALA A 152 -10.37 38.45 2.79
N SER A 153 -10.18 39.76 3.02
CA SER A 153 -10.49 40.76 2.01
C SER A 153 -9.62 40.55 0.78
N GLU A 154 -10.04 41.09 -0.36
CA GLU A 154 -9.26 40.99 -1.60
C GLU A 154 -7.86 41.60 -1.45
N SER A 155 -7.75 42.72 -0.74
CA SER A 155 -6.47 43.34 -0.41
C SER A 155 -5.59 42.48 0.50
N GLN A 156 -6.16 41.82 1.51
CA GLN A 156 -5.43 40.92 2.40
C GLN A 156 -4.95 39.67 1.66
N PHE A 157 -5.80 39.10 0.81
CA PHE A 157 -5.46 37.94 0.00
C PHE A 157 -4.36 38.26 -1.02
N ALA A 158 -4.47 39.39 -1.71
CA ALA A 158 -3.44 39.85 -2.66
C ALA A 158 -2.08 40.07 -1.95
N ALA A 159 -2.10 40.72 -0.78
CA ALA A 159 -0.89 40.92 0.02
C ALA A 159 -0.28 39.58 0.49
N TYR A 160 -1.11 38.61 0.87
CA TYR A 160 -0.64 37.26 1.19
C TYR A 160 0.01 36.59 -0.02
N VAL A 161 -0.64 36.60 -1.18
CA VAL A 161 -0.13 35.98 -2.42
C VAL A 161 1.22 36.57 -2.84
N GLU A 162 1.42 37.88 -2.64
CA GLU A 162 2.71 38.54 -2.93
C GLU A 162 3.82 38.11 -1.96
N GLN A 163 3.48 37.86 -0.68
CA GLN A 163 4.44 37.58 0.39
C GLN A 163 4.70 36.08 0.60
N ALA A 164 3.73 35.22 0.32
CA ALA A 164 3.79 33.77 0.50
C ALA A 164 5.05 33.11 -0.08
N PRO A 165 5.53 33.48 -1.29
CA PRO A 165 6.77 32.91 -1.85
C PRO A 165 7.99 33.01 -0.93
N ARG A 166 8.07 34.06 -0.09
CA ARG A 166 9.20 34.26 0.86
C ARG A 166 9.16 33.31 2.04
N SER A 167 7.98 32.77 2.35
CA SER A 167 7.76 31.81 3.43
C SER A 167 7.90 30.35 2.99
N TYR A 168 7.85 30.10 1.69
CA TYR A 168 7.97 28.76 1.14
C TYR A 168 9.40 28.24 1.17
N ARG A 169 9.54 26.95 1.47
CA ARG A 169 10.81 26.23 1.42
C ARG A 169 10.64 24.94 0.63
N LEU A 170 11.56 24.70 -0.29
CA LEU A 170 11.65 23.44 -1.00
C LEU A 170 12.42 22.44 -0.13
N VAL A 171 11.84 21.26 0.12
CA VAL A 171 12.47 20.23 0.95
C VAL A 171 12.26 18.86 0.31
N ASP A 172 13.22 17.96 0.48
CA ASP A 172 13.04 16.53 0.22
C ASP A 172 12.47 15.86 1.47
N GLU A 173 11.25 15.36 1.36
CA GLU A 173 10.55 14.74 2.48
C GLU A 173 10.21 13.29 2.20
N LYS A 174 10.34 12.47 3.23
CA LYS A 174 10.01 11.05 3.18
C LYS A 174 8.76 10.82 4.01
N LEU A 175 7.61 10.73 3.34
CA LEU A 175 6.30 10.63 3.99
C LEU A 175 6.16 9.41 4.92
N SER A 176 6.93 8.35 4.67
CA SER A 176 7.06 7.20 5.58
C SER A 176 8.54 6.89 5.81
N PRO A 177 9.07 7.08 7.04
CA PRO A 177 10.49 6.86 7.34
C PRO A 177 10.96 5.43 7.04
N PHE A 178 10.05 4.45 7.11
CA PHE A 178 10.33 3.02 6.88
C PHE A 178 10.04 2.54 5.46
N SER A 179 9.48 3.38 4.59
CA SER A 179 9.22 3.00 3.21
C SER A 179 10.50 2.88 2.37
N HIS A 180 10.52 1.98 1.38
CA HIS A 180 11.55 1.94 0.35
C HIS A 180 11.43 3.07 -0.69
N HIS A 181 10.38 3.91 -0.62
CA HIS A 181 10.21 5.06 -1.50
C HIS A 181 11.31 6.10 -1.28
N SER A 182 11.79 6.67 -2.39
CA SER A 182 12.69 7.83 -2.37
C SER A 182 11.98 9.04 -1.77
N SER A 183 12.73 9.95 -1.15
CA SER A 183 12.20 11.25 -0.74
C SER A 183 11.60 11.98 -1.93
N GLN A 184 10.48 12.65 -1.71
CA GLN A 184 9.78 13.46 -2.70
C GLN A 184 10.04 14.94 -2.42
N ARG A 185 10.20 15.74 -3.47
CA ARG A 185 10.23 17.20 -3.34
C ARG A 185 8.86 17.70 -2.92
N VAL A 186 8.81 18.50 -1.86
CA VAL A 186 7.59 19.12 -1.34
C VAL A 186 7.84 20.60 -1.03
N VAL A 187 6.77 21.39 -1.00
CA VAL A 187 6.83 22.78 -0.53
C VAL A 187 6.34 22.83 0.90
N LEU A 188 7.16 23.38 1.80
CA LEU A 188 6.82 23.63 3.19
C LEU A 188 6.52 25.10 3.44
N GLN A 189 5.55 25.37 4.31
CA GLN A 189 5.22 26.70 4.82
C GLN A 189 4.89 26.61 6.31
N ILE A 190 5.55 27.41 7.14
CA ILE A 190 5.20 27.53 8.56
C ILE A 190 4.23 28.70 8.71
N VAL A 191 3.12 28.45 9.41
CA VAL A 191 2.05 29.42 9.62
C VAL A 191 1.80 29.54 11.11
N GLU A 192 2.03 30.73 11.64
CA GLU A 192 1.98 31.03 13.07
C GLU A 192 0.69 31.77 13.43
N ASP A 193 0.67 32.41 14.60
CA ASP A 193 -0.45 33.23 15.08
C ASP A 193 -1.79 32.48 15.15
N GLY A 194 -1.79 31.24 15.64
CA GLY A 194 -3.01 30.48 15.96
C GLY A 194 -3.73 30.95 17.24
N THR A 195 -4.74 30.22 17.68
CA THR A 195 -5.35 30.44 19.01
C THR A 195 -4.36 30.10 20.12
N LEU A 196 -4.42 30.84 21.23
CA LEU A 196 -3.54 30.62 22.38
C LEU A 196 -3.71 29.20 22.92
N CYS A 197 -2.59 28.47 23.05
CA CYS A 197 -2.55 27.16 23.68
C CYS A 197 -2.69 27.31 25.19
N ASP A 198 -3.60 26.56 25.79
CA ASP A 198 -3.82 26.48 27.24
C ASP A 198 -2.68 25.77 27.97
N MET A 199 -2.03 24.80 27.31
CA MET A 199 -0.90 24.05 27.88
C MET A 199 0.42 24.81 27.82
N THR A 200 0.75 25.44 26.70
CA THR A 200 2.05 26.09 26.48
C THR A 200 2.02 27.60 26.63
N TRP A 201 0.83 28.21 26.67
CA TRP A 201 0.62 29.67 26.65
C TRP A 201 1.25 30.37 25.44
N GLN A 202 1.51 29.63 24.36
CA GLN A 202 1.98 30.15 23.08
C GLN A 202 0.88 30.01 22.01
N PRO A 203 0.84 30.90 21.01
CA PRO A 203 -0.04 30.70 19.85
C PRO A 203 0.25 29.36 19.19
N ARG A 204 -0.80 28.65 18.77
CA ARG A 204 -0.66 27.45 17.95
C ARG A 204 0.04 27.79 16.63
N THR A 205 0.82 26.84 16.13
CA THR A 205 1.55 26.94 14.86
C THR A 205 1.28 25.71 14.02
N ILE A 206 1.26 25.86 12.69
CA ILE A 206 1.09 24.74 11.77
C ILE A 206 2.09 24.78 10.63
N GLU A 207 2.69 23.64 10.34
CA GLU A 207 3.51 23.39 9.16
C GLU A 207 2.63 22.82 8.04
N MET A 208 2.47 23.59 6.97
CA MET A 208 1.77 23.18 5.76
C MET A 208 2.76 22.50 4.83
N MET A 209 2.43 21.29 4.37
CA MET A 209 3.20 20.53 3.40
C MET A 209 2.36 20.32 2.14
N TYR A 210 2.75 20.97 1.05
CA TYR A 210 2.10 20.85 -0.25
C TYR A 210 2.85 19.83 -1.11
N LEU A 211 2.15 18.79 -1.56
CA LEU A 211 2.72 17.71 -2.36
C LEU A 211 1.78 17.20 -3.44
N CYS A 212 2.33 16.47 -4.42
CA CYS A 212 1.55 15.62 -5.31
C CYS A 212 1.43 14.22 -4.70
N SER A 213 0.25 13.64 -4.64
CA SER A 213 0.00 12.28 -4.10
C SER A 213 -0.51 11.40 -5.23
N GLU A 214 -0.06 10.14 -5.32
CA GLU A 214 -0.58 9.18 -6.31
C GLU A 214 -2.03 8.77 -6.02
N VAL A 215 -2.42 8.78 -4.73
CA VAL A 215 -3.79 8.48 -4.26
C VAL A 215 -4.68 9.73 -4.29
N GLY A 216 -4.10 10.89 -4.65
CA GLY A 216 -4.80 12.16 -4.60
C GLY A 216 -5.84 12.32 -5.71
N GLY A 217 -6.96 12.98 -5.39
CA GLY A 217 -8.02 13.30 -6.36
C GLY A 217 -7.65 14.39 -7.37
N THR A 218 -8.59 14.77 -8.23
CA THR A 218 -8.41 15.89 -9.19
C THR A 218 -8.56 17.28 -8.56
N VAL A 219 -8.91 17.33 -7.27
CA VAL A 219 -9.13 18.55 -6.50
C VAL A 219 -8.19 18.61 -5.30
N PRO A 220 -7.81 19.80 -4.81
CA PRO A 220 -6.97 19.90 -3.62
C PRO A 220 -7.69 19.36 -2.38
N GLU A 221 -6.97 18.60 -1.57
CA GLU A 221 -7.52 17.91 -0.40
C GLU A 221 -6.53 17.87 0.76
N ILE A 222 -7.07 17.85 1.98
CA ILE A 222 -6.29 17.64 3.21
C ILE A 222 -6.15 16.13 3.40
N MET A 223 -4.94 15.62 3.18
CA MET A 223 -4.66 14.20 3.29
C MET A 223 -4.49 13.75 4.75
N ARG A 224 -3.75 14.56 5.52
CA ARG A 224 -3.34 14.19 6.88
C ARG A 224 -3.10 15.42 7.73
N VAL A 225 -3.51 15.36 8.99
CA VAL A 225 -3.20 16.39 9.99
C VAL A 225 -2.70 15.70 11.24
N GLU A 226 -1.61 16.22 11.80
CA GLU A 226 -0.94 15.66 12.96
C GLU A 226 -0.52 16.74 13.93
N GLU A 227 -0.66 16.47 15.23
CA GLU A 227 0.00 17.26 16.26
C GLU A 227 1.36 16.61 16.57
N ILE A 228 2.43 17.17 16.01
CA ILE A 228 3.78 16.57 16.12
C ILE A 228 4.48 16.94 17.44
N LYS A 229 4.07 18.04 18.06
CA LYS A 229 4.38 18.43 19.44
C LYS A 229 3.20 19.27 19.95
N THR A 230 3.08 19.41 21.27
CA THR A 230 1.96 20.15 21.89
C THR A 230 1.73 21.51 21.22
N CYS A 231 0.53 21.71 20.68
CA CYS A 231 0.10 22.92 19.99
C CYS A 231 0.89 23.31 18.72
N TYR A 232 1.62 22.35 18.13
CA TYR A 232 2.26 22.50 16.82
C TYR A 232 1.84 21.36 15.91
N TYR A 233 1.28 21.75 14.77
CA TYR A 233 0.62 20.83 13.86
C TYR A 233 1.39 20.70 12.54
N LYS A 234 1.18 19.59 11.84
CA LYS A 234 1.61 19.39 10.45
C LYS A 234 0.39 19.00 9.63
N MET A 235 0.13 19.72 8.56
CA MET A 235 -0.97 19.46 7.62
C MET A 235 -0.39 19.13 6.25
N VAL A 236 -0.71 17.93 5.77
CA VAL A 236 -0.32 17.44 4.44
C VAL A 236 -1.46 17.68 3.48
N LEU A 237 -1.19 18.44 2.42
CA LEU A 237 -2.12 18.84 1.39
C LEU A 237 -1.71 18.21 0.05
N HIS A 238 -2.66 17.53 -0.58
CA HIS A 238 -2.52 17.17 -1.99
C HIS A 238 -2.85 18.38 -2.86
N VAL A 239 -1.95 18.69 -3.79
CA VAL A 239 -2.09 19.79 -4.77
C VAL A 239 -2.00 19.20 -6.17
N PRO A 240 -3.14 18.98 -6.86
CA PRO A 240 -3.17 18.32 -8.16
C PRO A 240 -2.29 19.02 -9.22
N ALA A 241 -2.23 20.35 -9.19
CA ALA A 241 -1.40 21.10 -10.14
C ALA A 241 0.10 20.82 -9.97
N LEU A 242 0.58 20.49 -8.76
CA LEU A 242 1.99 20.08 -8.56
C LEU A 242 2.31 18.77 -9.28
N CYS A 243 1.33 17.89 -9.51
CA CYS A 243 1.53 16.65 -10.26
C CYS A 243 1.86 16.88 -11.74
N THR A 244 1.56 18.07 -12.28
CA THR A 244 1.96 18.45 -13.64
C THR A 244 3.45 18.80 -13.74
N TYR A 245 4.11 18.96 -12.59
CA TYR A 245 5.52 19.29 -12.51
C TYR A 245 6.33 18.07 -12.07
N GLU A 246 7.09 17.50 -13.00
CA GLU A 246 7.82 16.23 -12.86
C GLU A 246 8.66 16.12 -11.58
N LEU A 247 9.24 17.23 -11.09
CA LEU A 247 10.04 17.23 -9.85
C LEU A 247 9.25 16.90 -8.58
N PHE A 248 7.94 17.17 -8.57
CA PHE A 248 7.05 16.93 -7.45
C PHE A 248 6.33 15.59 -7.55
N ILE A 249 6.50 14.81 -8.62
CA ILE A 249 5.86 13.50 -8.75
C ILE A 249 6.58 12.51 -7.80
N PRO A 250 5.85 11.81 -6.92
CA PRO A 250 6.45 10.81 -6.03
C PRO A 250 7.13 9.68 -6.84
N ASN A 251 8.15 9.06 -6.26
CA ASN A 251 8.89 7.92 -6.83
C ASN A 251 9.67 8.17 -8.15
N ARG A 252 9.96 9.42 -8.53
CA ARG A 252 10.78 9.74 -9.73
C ARG A 252 12.13 8.99 -9.74
N GLN A 253 12.88 9.04 -8.64
CA GLN A 253 14.20 8.37 -8.57
C GLN A 253 14.10 6.84 -8.51
N ALA A 254 13.04 6.29 -7.92
CA ALA A 254 12.85 4.85 -7.86
C ALA A 254 12.41 4.26 -9.21
N LYS A 255 11.51 4.94 -9.95
CA LYS A 255 11.05 4.45 -11.26
C LYS A 255 12.08 4.66 -12.38
N ASP A 256 12.87 5.74 -12.35
CA ASP A 256 13.83 6.06 -13.43
C ASP A 256 15.26 5.54 -13.20
N ALA A 257 15.69 5.28 -11.95
CA ALA A 257 17.07 4.85 -11.65
C ALA A 257 17.22 3.35 -11.32
N LEU A 258 16.13 2.58 -11.33
CA LEU A 258 16.17 1.15 -11.10
C LEU A 258 16.09 0.41 -12.43
N VAL A 259 17.21 -0.16 -12.85
CA VAL A 259 17.19 -1.20 -13.88
C VAL A 259 16.63 -2.45 -13.21
N ASN A 260 15.41 -2.85 -13.61
CA ASN A 260 14.84 -4.11 -13.16
C ASN A 260 15.67 -5.26 -13.70
N VAL A 261 16.19 -6.08 -12.79
CA VAL A 261 16.92 -7.32 -13.11
C VAL A 261 16.03 -8.47 -12.66
N VAL A 262 15.53 -9.22 -13.63
CA VAL A 262 14.63 -10.36 -13.40
C VAL A 262 15.51 -11.58 -13.21
N CYS A 263 15.47 -12.20 -12.04
CA CYS A 263 16.25 -13.38 -11.72
C CYS A 263 15.35 -14.58 -11.44
N GLN A 264 15.61 -15.72 -12.07
CA GLN A 264 14.88 -16.97 -11.86
C GLN A 264 15.81 -18.03 -11.26
N LYS A 265 15.32 -18.82 -10.31
CA LYS A 265 16.12 -19.86 -9.68
C LYS A 265 16.47 -20.96 -10.68
N ILE A 266 17.69 -21.49 -10.65
CA ILE A 266 18.11 -22.59 -11.51
C ILE A 266 17.70 -23.93 -10.86
N ASP A 267 16.97 -24.76 -11.62
CA ASP A 267 16.65 -26.12 -11.19
C ASP A 267 17.81 -27.07 -11.45
N THR A 268 18.47 -27.52 -10.38
CA THR A 268 19.55 -28.51 -10.41
C THR A 268 19.05 -29.95 -10.17
N THR A 269 17.75 -30.14 -9.89
CA THR A 269 17.19 -31.45 -9.55
C THR A 269 16.77 -32.29 -10.76
N GLY A 270 16.77 -31.70 -11.97
CA GLY A 270 16.56 -32.41 -13.23
C GLY A 270 15.14 -32.98 -13.42
N VAL A 271 14.17 -32.57 -12.59
CA VAL A 271 12.80 -33.14 -12.61
C VAL A 271 11.95 -32.52 -13.72
N HIS A 272 12.33 -31.36 -14.25
CA HIS A 272 11.62 -30.71 -15.36
C HIS A 272 12.24 -31.04 -16.73
N VAL A 273 11.49 -31.86 -17.47
CA VAL A 273 11.62 -32.27 -18.88
C VAL A 273 12.09 -31.14 -19.80
N ASP A 274 12.92 -31.48 -20.79
CA ASP A 274 13.28 -30.77 -22.03
C ASP A 274 12.19 -29.81 -22.57
N ARG A 275 12.00 -28.66 -21.94
CA ARG A 275 11.15 -27.58 -22.43
C ARG A 275 12.03 -26.57 -23.13
N LYS A 276 11.96 -26.53 -24.46
CA LYS A 276 12.49 -25.42 -25.25
C LYS A 276 11.58 -24.22 -25.05
N GLY A 277 12.13 -23.07 -24.67
CA GLY A 277 11.39 -21.83 -24.43
C GLY A 277 12.32 -20.63 -24.26
N ALA A 278 11.75 -19.43 -24.28
CA ALA A 278 12.43 -18.20 -23.89
C ALA A 278 12.48 -18.06 -22.36
N PHE A 279 13.38 -17.22 -21.84
CA PHE A 279 13.51 -16.94 -20.41
C PHE A 279 12.16 -16.54 -19.75
N ASP A 280 11.35 -15.77 -20.47
CA ASP A 280 10.06 -15.27 -20.02
C ASP A 280 8.99 -16.37 -19.86
N ASP A 281 9.16 -17.51 -20.56
CA ASP A 281 8.20 -18.63 -20.55
C ASP A 281 8.20 -19.39 -19.20
N PHE A 282 9.22 -19.17 -18.37
CA PHE A 282 9.39 -19.84 -17.09
C PHE A 282 9.01 -18.97 -15.89
N ILE A 283 8.73 -17.67 -16.07
CA ILE A 283 8.29 -16.73 -15.01
C ILE A 283 7.06 -17.23 -14.23
N PRO A 284 5.99 -17.78 -14.87
CA PRO A 284 4.79 -18.16 -14.13
C PRO A 284 4.93 -19.47 -13.35
N VAL A 285 6.01 -20.24 -13.52
CA VAL A 285 6.15 -21.58 -12.92
C VAL A 285 6.49 -21.48 -11.43
N THR A 286 5.49 -21.53 -10.56
CA THR A 286 5.69 -21.65 -9.10
C THR A 286 6.58 -22.84 -8.74
N VAL A 287 7.65 -22.63 -7.97
CA VAL A 287 8.22 -23.68 -7.12
C VAL A 287 8.42 -23.12 -5.72
N VAL A 288 7.57 -23.59 -4.82
CA VAL A 288 7.66 -23.26 -3.40
C VAL A 288 8.91 -23.94 -2.83
N ARG A 289 9.73 -23.18 -2.09
CA ARG A 289 10.87 -23.73 -1.34
C ARG A 289 10.42 -24.85 -0.40
N ASP A 290 11.28 -25.85 -0.26
CA ASP A 290 11.23 -26.71 0.92
C ASP A 290 11.56 -25.85 2.16
N ASP A 291 10.55 -25.60 2.97
CA ASP A 291 10.62 -25.16 4.38
C ASP A 291 10.70 -23.64 4.68
N GLU A 292 10.14 -22.74 3.85
CA GLU A 292 9.90 -21.36 4.33
C GLU A 292 8.74 -21.26 5.34
N ASP A 293 8.88 -20.33 6.29
CA ASP A 293 7.88 -20.01 7.29
C ASP A 293 6.69 -19.27 6.66
N PHE A 294 5.45 -19.62 7.03
CA PHE A 294 4.27 -18.81 6.74
C PHE A 294 4.32 -17.49 7.53
N PRO A 295 3.89 -16.34 6.97
CA PRO A 295 3.27 -16.16 5.65
C PRO A 295 4.27 -16.15 4.48
N VAL A 296 3.78 -16.49 3.29
CA VAL A 296 4.58 -16.46 2.05
C VAL A 296 4.97 -15.04 1.66
N ARG A 297 6.09 -14.89 0.95
CA ARG A 297 6.58 -13.58 0.50
C ARG A 297 5.69 -12.95 -0.58
N ALA A 298 5.67 -11.62 -0.64
CA ALA A 298 4.91 -10.83 -1.62
C ALA A 298 5.25 -11.10 -3.09
N ASP A 299 6.51 -11.47 -3.35
CA ASP A 299 7.01 -11.80 -4.68
C ASP A 299 6.66 -13.24 -5.12
N ASN A 300 5.95 -14.00 -4.28
CA ASN A 300 5.44 -15.29 -4.68
C ASN A 300 4.47 -15.14 -5.87
N ARG A 301 4.55 -16.10 -6.81
CA ARG A 301 3.71 -16.16 -8.00
C ARG A 301 3.15 -17.56 -8.16
N VAL A 302 1.94 -17.70 -8.66
CA VAL A 302 1.33 -19.02 -8.92
C VAL A 302 1.03 -19.24 -10.40
N ASP A 303 1.35 -20.43 -10.92
CA ASP A 303 0.91 -20.84 -12.25
C ASP A 303 -0.57 -21.24 -12.19
N VAL A 304 -1.44 -20.34 -12.64
CA VAL A 304 -2.89 -20.58 -12.66
C VAL A 304 -3.25 -21.84 -13.46
N SER A 305 -2.49 -22.17 -14.52
CA SER A 305 -2.76 -23.34 -15.37
C SER A 305 -2.52 -24.68 -14.67
N LEU A 306 -1.70 -24.69 -13.62
CA LEU A 306 -1.40 -25.89 -12.83
C LEU A 306 -2.41 -26.13 -11.71
N HIS A 307 -3.45 -25.31 -11.59
CA HIS A 307 -4.46 -25.43 -10.56
C HIS A 307 -5.79 -25.91 -11.12
N ARG A 308 -6.45 -26.79 -10.38
CA ARG A 308 -7.90 -27.03 -10.53
C ARG A 308 -8.61 -26.07 -9.59
N PHE A 309 -9.60 -25.36 -10.10
CA PHE A 309 -10.31 -24.35 -9.32
C PHE A 309 -11.81 -24.57 -9.33
N TYR A 310 -12.44 -24.19 -8.22
CA TYR A 310 -13.88 -24.30 -7.98
C TYR A 310 -14.42 -22.91 -7.64
N GLU A 311 -15.55 -22.55 -8.22
CA GLU A 311 -16.16 -21.23 -8.05
C GLU A 311 -16.65 -20.99 -6.61
N LEU A 312 -16.36 -19.81 -6.05
CA LEU A 312 -16.88 -19.31 -4.77
C LEU A 312 -17.88 -18.15 -4.94
N SER A 313 -18.10 -17.68 -6.17
CA SER A 313 -18.88 -16.50 -6.59
C SER A 313 -18.08 -15.19 -6.60
N TRP A 314 -18.64 -14.15 -7.25
CA TRP A 314 -18.07 -12.79 -7.33
C TRP A 314 -16.65 -12.75 -7.89
N GLY A 315 -16.35 -13.65 -8.84
CA GLY A 315 -15.04 -13.73 -9.46
C GLY A 315 -13.96 -14.41 -8.61
N PHE A 316 -14.32 -14.97 -7.45
CA PHE A 316 -13.42 -15.77 -6.62
C PHE A 316 -13.52 -17.26 -6.92
N TYR A 317 -12.37 -17.92 -6.91
CA TYR A 317 -12.26 -19.36 -7.08
C TYR A 317 -11.29 -19.93 -6.05
N VAL A 318 -11.63 -21.05 -5.42
CA VAL A 318 -10.67 -21.82 -4.64
C VAL A 318 -9.89 -22.73 -5.57
N ALA A 319 -8.57 -22.60 -5.56
CA ALA A 319 -7.65 -23.29 -6.44
C ALA A 319 -6.75 -24.26 -5.66
N TYR A 320 -6.70 -25.51 -6.13
CA TYR A 320 -5.85 -26.56 -5.61
C TYR A 320 -4.83 -26.94 -6.67
N SER A 321 -3.56 -27.07 -6.29
CA SER A 321 -2.53 -27.52 -7.22
C SER A 321 -2.83 -28.93 -7.73
N ASN A 322 -2.63 -29.14 -9.03
CA ASN A 322 -2.68 -30.46 -9.66
C ASN A 322 -1.39 -31.26 -9.39
N THR A 323 -0.32 -30.58 -9.00
CA THR A 323 0.96 -31.18 -8.62
C THR A 323 1.10 -31.20 -7.09
N LYS A 324 1.64 -32.30 -6.55
CA LYS A 324 1.96 -32.37 -5.12
C LYS A 324 3.26 -31.61 -4.87
N TYR A 325 3.23 -30.66 -3.95
CA TYR A 325 4.43 -29.97 -3.49
C TYR A 325 5.32 -30.93 -2.70
N ASN A 326 6.62 -30.95 -3.01
CA ASN A 326 7.60 -31.81 -2.34
C ASN A 326 8.13 -31.22 -1.01
N SER A 327 7.30 -30.49 -0.26
CA SER A 327 7.71 -29.79 0.95
C SER A 327 7.63 -30.67 2.19
N THR A 328 8.44 -30.42 3.23
CA THR A 328 8.21 -31.05 4.55
C THR A 328 7.07 -30.37 5.32
N SER A 329 6.75 -29.12 4.98
CA SER A 329 5.69 -28.34 5.59
C SER A 329 4.30 -28.92 5.32
N ALA A 330 3.52 -29.10 6.40
CA ALA A 330 2.13 -29.56 6.31
C ALA A 330 1.22 -28.54 5.61
N TYR A 331 1.57 -27.24 5.68
CA TYR A 331 0.92 -26.16 4.96
C TYR A 331 1.00 -26.38 3.45
N PHE A 332 2.21 -26.43 2.91
CA PHE A 332 2.43 -26.54 1.48
C PHE A 332 1.85 -27.84 0.90
N LYS A 333 1.88 -28.95 1.65
CA LYS A 333 1.24 -30.21 1.22
C LYS A 333 -0.28 -30.10 1.01
N HIS A 334 -0.95 -29.20 1.72
CA HIS A 334 -2.41 -29.05 1.69
C HIS A 334 -2.86 -27.65 1.26
N ARG A 335 -1.93 -26.87 0.68
CA ARG A 335 -2.14 -25.48 0.30
C ARG A 335 -3.26 -25.37 -0.72
N ALA A 336 -4.21 -24.50 -0.42
CA ALA A 336 -5.24 -24.03 -1.32
C ALA A 336 -5.12 -22.51 -1.38
N VAL A 337 -5.17 -21.97 -2.60
CA VAL A 337 -5.10 -20.52 -2.84
C VAL A 337 -6.43 -20.05 -3.41
N ILE A 338 -6.67 -18.76 -3.37
CA ILE A 338 -7.82 -18.12 -3.98
C ILE A 338 -7.35 -17.42 -5.24
N LEU A 339 -8.07 -17.61 -6.34
CA LEU A 339 -7.88 -16.86 -7.57
C LEU A 339 -9.02 -15.83 -7.69
N PHE A 340 -8.67 -14.61 -8.08
CA PHE A 340 -9.59 -13.52 -8.27
C PHE A 340 -9.47 -12.96 -9.69
N ASN A 341 -10.61 -12.86 -10.39
CA ASN A 341 -10.68 -12.31 -11.75
C ASN A 341 -11.51 -11.02 -11.86
N GLY A 342 -11.89 -10.42 -10.74
CA GLY A 342 -12.65 -9.18 -10.71
C GLY A 342 -11.76 -7.95 -10.59
N GLU A 343 -12.40 -6.82 -10.34
CA GLU A 343 -11.76 -5.53 -10.06
C GLU A 343 -12.06 -5.11 -8.62
N PHE A 344 -11.12 -4.41 -8.00
CA PHE A 344 -11.27 -3.82 -6.66
C PHE A 344 -10.58 -2.46 -6.62
N THR A 345 -11.09 -1.53 -5.79
CA THR A 345 -10.50 -0.19 -5.67
C THR A 345 -9.33 -0.13 -4.70
N ASP A 346 -9.42 -0.91 -3.62
CA ASP A 346 -8.42 -1.01 -2.56
C ASP A 346 -8.59 -2.35 -1.79
N LEU A 347 -7.68 -2.65 -0.86
CA LEU A 347 -7.72 -3.89 -0.10
C LEU A 347 -8.96 -4.00 0.82
N ALA A 348 -9.60 -2.90 1.20
CA ALA A 348 -10.82 -2.93 2.01
C ALA A 348 -12.02 -3.37 1.15
N ASP A 349 -12.11 -2.89 -0.09
CA ASP A 349 -13.08 -3.37 -1.08
C ASP A 349 -12.85 -4.86 -1.38
N LEU A 350 -11.60 -5.29 -1.63
CA LEU A 350 -11.28 -6.70 -1.83
C LEU A 350 -11.70 -7.56 -0.62
N ASN A 351 -11.44 -7.09 0.61
CA ASN A 351 -11.84 -7.77 1.84
C ASN A 351 -13.36 -7.92 1.95
N TYR A 352 -14.11 -6.87 1.61
CA TYR A 352 -15.57 -6.89 1.61
C TYR A 352 -16.13 -7.88 0.57
N GLN A 353 -15.62 -7.83 -0.66
CA GLN A 353 -16.04 -8.74 -1.74
C GLN A 353 -15.71 -10.20 -1.40
N PHE A 354 -14.50 -10.46 -0.90
CA PHE A 354 -14.08 -11.82 -0.53
C PHE A 354 -14.86 -12.36 0.66
N GLY A 355 -15.14 -11.53 1.68
CA GLY A 355 -15.97 -11.89 2.82
C GLY A 355 -17.38 -12.34 2.41
N ASN A 356 -17.98 -11.65 1.45
CA ASN A 356 -19.29 -12.03 0.89
C ASN A 356 -19.24 -13.37 0.14
N ALA A 357 -18.17 -13.62 -0.63
CA ALA A 357 -17.97 -14.90 -1.32
C ALA A 357 -17.80 -16.05 -0.31
N MET A 358 -16.95 -15.86 0.70
CA MET A 358 -16.71 -16.85 1.75
C MET A 358 -17.96 -17.16 2.57
N TYR A 359 -18.74 -16.14 2.93
CA TYR A 359 -20.00 -16.31 3.66
C TYR A 359 -20.97 -17.24 2.93
N ARG A 360 -21.05 -17.14 1.60
CA ARG A 360 -21.92 -18.00 0.76
C ARG A 360 -21.34 -19.40 0.54
N ALA A 361 -20.02 -19.49 0.51
CA ALA A 361 -19.30 -20.75 0.27
C ALA A 361 -19.28 -21.66 1.51
N ILE A 362 -19.41 -21.11 2.71
CA ILE A 362 -19.62 -21.89 3.94
C ILE A 362 -20.99 -22.57 3.89
N GLY A 363 -21.02 -23.86 4.21
CA GLY A 363 -22.19 -24.73 4.16
C GLY A 363 -22.41 -25.41 2.80
N SER A 364 -21.65 -25.03 1.77
CA SER A 364 -21.86 -25.51 0.40
C SER A 364 -20.59 -26.02 -0.29
N THR A 365 -19.47 -25.31 -0.13
CA THR A 365 -18.27 -25.52 -0.95
C THR A 365 -17.11 -26.07 -0.12
N PHE A 366 -16.86 -25.46 1.05
CA PHE A 366 -15.78 -25.90 1.91
C PHE A 366 -16.17 -27.13 2.72
N LYS A 367 -15.22 -28.06 2.86
CA LYS A 367 -15.39 -29.26 3.68
C LYS A 367 -14.86 -28.98 5.08
N ALA A 368 -15.65 -29.32 6.09
CA ALA A 368 -15.17 -29.36 7.46
C ALA A 368 -14.12 -30.47 7.57
N TYR A 369 -13.11 -30.22 8.38
CA TYR A 369 -12.16 -31.26 8.68
C TYR A 369 -12.76 -32.22 9.74
N THR A 370 -13.04 -33.45 9.33
CA THR A 370 -13.60 -34.49 10.20
C THR A 370 -12.63 -35.65 10.39
N PRO A 371 -12.63 -36.32 11.57
CA PRO A 371 -11.90 -37.57 11.75
C PRO A 371 -12.37 -38.62 10.74
N THR A 372 -11.46 -39.46 10.24
CA THR A 372 -11.67 -40.45 9.16
C THR A 372 -12.88 -41.38 9.35
N ASN A 373 -13.38 -41.53 10.58
CA ASN A 373 -14.49 -42.43 10.91
C ASN A 373 -15.88 -41.77 10.83
N ARG A 374 -15.98 -40.45 10.58
CA ARG A 374 -17.27 -39.71 10.58
C ARG A 374 -17.79 -39.31 9.19
N GLY A 375 -17.13 -39.72 8.12
CA GLY A 375 -17.48 -39.28 6.77
C GLY A 375 -17.13 -37.81 6.51
N VAL A 376 -17.33 -37.35 5.27
CA VAL A 376 -17.02 -35.97 4.86
C VAL A 376 -18.18 -35.05 5.24
N GLU A 377 -17.92 -34.04 6.06
CA GLU A 377 -18.90 -33.01 6.44
C GLU A 377 -18.56 -31.69 5.76
N LEU A 378 -19.57 -30.85 5.50
CA LEU A 378 -19.37 -29.49 4.99
C LEU A 378 -19.04 -28.54 6.14
N LEU A 379 -18.23 -27.52 5.86
CA LEU A 379 -17.90 -26.49 6.84
C LEU A 379 -19.17 -25.70 7.14
N ASP A 380 -19.55 -25.59 8.41
CA ASP A 380 -20.79 -25.00 8.86
C ASP A 380 -20.48 -23.85 9.85
N PHE A 381 -21.36 -22.86 9.94
CA PHE A 381 -21.22 -21.73 10.88
C PHE A 381 -21.25 -22.14 12.36
N ARG A 382 -21.69 -23.36 12.68
CA ARG A 382 -21.59 -23.95 14.03
C ARG A 382 -20.18 -24.42 14.36
N HIS A 383 -19.31 -24.61 13.37
CA HIS A 383 -17.92 -25.00 13.61
C HIS A 383 -17.09 -23.79 14.02
N MET A 384 -16.25 -23.97 15.03
CA MET A 384 -15.19 -23.01 15.37
C MET A 384 -14.00 -23.28 14.46
N PHE A 385 -13.50 -22.25 13.78
CA PHE A 385 -12.35 -22.38 12.87
C PHE A 385 -11.65 -21.05 12.63
N VAL A 386 -10.36 -21.14 12.33
CA VAL A 386 -9.62 -20.10 11.60
C VAL A 386 -9.12 -20.66 10.27
N LEU A 387 -9.34 -19.92 9.18
CA LEU A 387 -8.86 -20.25 7.84
C LEU A 387 -7.92 -19.16 7.33
N TRP A 388 -6.89 -19.57 6.60
CA TRP A 388 -5.97 -18.67 5.92
C TRP A 388 -5.98 -18.92 4.42
N PHE A 389 -6.07 -17.86 3.64
CA PHE A 389 -6.08 -17.92 2.18
C PHE A 389 -5.20 -16.83 1.58
N GLU A 390 -4.26 -17.26 0.74
CA GLU A 390 -3.56 -16.38 -0.17
C GLU A 390 -4.46 -16.09 -1.38
N ILE A 391 -4.61 -14.83 -1.76
CA ILE A 391 -5.41 -14.40 -2.92
C ILE A 391 -4.45 -13.97 -4.03
N TYR A 392 -4.63 -14.54 -5.22
CA TYR A 392 -3.87 -14.23 -6.42
C TYR A 392 -4.80 -13.74 -7.54
N ASP A 393 -4.27 -12.93 -8.43
CA ASP A 393 -4.99 -12.55 -9.64
C ASP A 393 -4.89 -13.62 -10.75
N THR A 394 -5.47 -13.33 -11.92
CA THR A 394 -5.43 -14.24 -13.09
C THR A 394 -4.05 -14.36 -13.75
N ALA A 395 -3.13 -13.43 -13.49
CA ALA A 395 -1.75 -13.52 -13.91
C ALA A 395 -0.88 -14.31 -12.91
N GLY A 396 -1.45 -14.69 -11.77
CA GLY A 396 -0.75 -15.40 -10.71
C GLY A 396 0.01 -14.49 -9.77
N GLU A 397 -0.29 -13.19 -9.73
CA GLU A 397 0.30 -12.21 -8.83
C GLU A 397 -0.35 -12.25 -7.45
N PHE A 398 0.45 -12.20 -6.37
CA PHE A 398 -0.04 -12.24 -5.01
C PHE A 398 -0.62 -10.87 -4.61
N ILE A 399 -1.93 -10.81 -4.37
CA ILE A 399 -2.65 -9.54 -4.13
C ILE A 399 -3.02 -9.31 -2.67
N GLY A 400 -3.19 -10.37 -1.86
CA GLY A 400 -3.60 -10.21 -0.46
C GLY A 400 -3.65 -11.52 0.32
N LEU A 401 -3.40 -11.44 1.63
CA LEU A 401 -3.54 -12.56 2.56
C LEU A 401 -4.78 -12.37 3.43
N SER A 402 -5.71 -13.31 3.39
CA SER A 402 -6.93 -13.28 4.19
C SER A 402 -6.89 -14.25 5.36
N ARG A 403 -7.24 -13.75 6.54
CA ARG A 403 -7.56 -14.53 7.73
C ARG A 403 -9.06 -14.47 7.98
N ILE A 404 -9.67 -15.63 8.15
CA ILE A 404 -11.11 -15.78 8.39
C ILE A 404 -11.29 -16.52 9.71
N GLU A 405 -12.09 -15.97 10.61
CA GLU A 405 -12.35 -16.57 11.91
C GLU A 405 -13.85 -16.69 12.18
N ASN A 406 -14.24 -17.83 12.74
CA ASN A 406 -15.57 -18.08 13.27
C ASN A 406 -15.48 -18.66 14.68
N ALA A 407 -16.18 -18.04 15.63
CA ALA A 407 -16.19 -18.47 17.03
C ALA A 407 -17.16 -19.65 17.32
N GLY A 408 -17.93 -20.11 16.34
CA GLY A 408 -18.80 -21.30 16.47
C GLY A 408 -20.00 -21.13 17.41
N ASN A 409 -20.35 -19.89 17.80
CA ASN A 409 -21.30 -19.62 18.88
C ASN A 409 -22.79 -19.82 18.51
N GLY A 410 -23.10 -20.29 17.30
CA GLY A 410 -24.42 -20.77 16.83
C GLY A 410 -25.57 -19.76 16.80
N THR A 411 -25.42 -18.59 17.43
CA THR A 411 -26.46 -17.57 17.63
C THR A 411 -26.33 -16.39 16.67
N THR A 412 -25.16 -16.23 16.06
CA THR A 412 -24.86 -15.19 15.08
C THR A 412 -24.02 -15.80 13.96
N HIS A 413 -24.53 -15.75 12.73
CA HIS A 413 -23.77 -16.12 11.53
C HIS A 413 -22.79 -15.00 11.19
N MET A 414 -21.82 -14.73 12.06
CA MET A 414 -20.81 -13.69 11.84
C MET A 414 -19.47 -14.33 11.51
N LEU A 415 -18.83 -13.83 10.45
CA LEU A 415 -17.45 -14.15 10.09
C LEU A 415 -16.61 -12.92 10.30
N ASN A 416 -15.51 -13.09 11.03
CA ASN A 416 -14.51 -12.05 11.15
C ASN A 416 -13.47 -12.26 10.06
N LEU A 417 -13.30 -11.25 9.20
CA LEU A 417 -12.28 -11.26 8.16
C LEU A 417 -11.26 -10.16 8.41
N GLN A 418 -9.99 -10.53 8.28
CA GLN A 418 -8.87 -9.61 8.25
C GLN A 418 -8.10 -9.83 6.96
N MET A 419 -7.95 -8.77 6.17
CA MET A 419 -7.09 -8.77 4.98
C MET A 419 -5.77 -8.08 5.32
N VAL A 420 -4.68 -8.68 4.87
CA VAL A 420 -3.31 -8.23 5.12
C VAL A 420 -2.63 -8.00 3.77
N ASP A 421 -1.99 -6.85 3.63
CA ASP A 421 -1.17 -6.53 2.46
C ASP A 421 0.09 -7.42 2.48
N PRO A 422 0.44 -8.08 1.35
CA PRO A 422 1.52 -9.05 1.33
C PRO A 422 2.93 -8.41 1.40
N VAL A 423 3.05 -7.12 1.09
CA VAL A 423 4.32 -6.38 1.03
C VAL A 423 4.70 -5.81 2.39
N ASP A 424 3.80 -5.07 3.02
CA ASP A 424 4.07 -4.42 4.31
C ASP A 424 3.55 -5.18 5.52
N LEU A 425 2.76 -6.24 5.29
CA LEU A 425 2.11 -7.06 6.31
C LEU A 425 1.18 -6.27 7.22
N MET A 426 0.60 -5.15 6.76
CA MET A 426 -0.37 -4.35 7.52
C MET A 426 -1.80 -4.75 7.18
N GLY A 427 -2.70 -4.59 8.16
CA GLY A 427 -4.14 -4.76 7.92
C GLY A 427 -4.76 -3.60 7.14
N THR A 428 -5.97 -3.79 6.61
CA THR A 428 -6.73 -2.73 5.90
C THR A 428 -6.92 -1.44 6.68
N ASP A 429 -6.95 -1.54 8.02
CA ASP A 429 -7.14 -0.40 8.91
C ASP A 429 -5.82 0.32 9.24
N GLY A 430 -4.70 -0.14 8.67
CA GLY A 430 -3.36 0.41 8.91
C GLY A 430 -2.75 0.01 10.27
N ASP A 431 -3.39 -0.90 10.98
CA ASP A 431 -2.89 -1.50 12.21
C ASP A 431 -2.02 -2.73 11.90
N ASP A 432 -1.05 -3.00 12.77
CA ASP A 432 -0.31 -4.26 12.74
C ASP A 432 -1.33 -5.41 12.85
N PRO A 433 -1.33 -6.41 11.96
CA PRO A 433 -2.16 -7.58 12.19
C PRO A 433 -1.73 -8.18 13.52
N LEU A 434 -2.70 -8.70 14.28
CA LEU A 434 -2.49 -9.19 15.64
C LEU A 434 -1.35 -10.24 15.76
N PHE A 435 -0.86 -10.77 14.62
CA PHE A 435 0.14 -11.82 14.54
C PHE A 435 1.12 -11.64 13.34
N VAL A 436 1.81 -10.49 13.24
CA VAL A 436 2.80 -10.16 12.18
C VAL A 436 3.93 -11.20 12.02
N ARG A 437 4.19 -12.03 13.04
CA ARG A 437 5.19 -13.11 12.98
C ARG A 437 4.86 -14.25 13.94
N PHE A 438 4.74 -15.46 13.41
CA PHE A 438 4.84 -16.67 14.21
C PHE A 438 6.30 -16.94 14.53
N ALA A 439 6.75 -16.69 15.76
CA ALA A 439 7.88 -17.45 16.28
C ALA A 439 7.33 -18.84 16.59
N ARG A 440 7.34 -19.78 15.63
CA ARG A 440 6.73 -21.13 15.74
C ARG A 440 6.83 -21.70 17.18
N PRO A 441 5.82 -21.53 18.05
CA PRO A 441 5.83 -22.15 19.34
C PRO A 441 5.04 -23.44 19.16
N GLU A 442 5.69 -24.51 18.68
CA GLU A 442 5.16 -25.88 18.64
C GLU A 442 3.62 -25.99 18.46
N PHE A 443 3.03 -25.27 17.50
CA PHE A 443 1.58 -25.33 17.32
C PHE A 443 1.24 -26.61 16.57
N GLN A 444 0.44 -27.47 17.21
CA GLN A 444 -0.22 -28.57 16.52
C GLN A 444 -1.53 -28.06 15.95
N ALA A 445 -1.53 -27.70 14.66
CA ALA A 445 -2.78 -27.62 13.92
C ALA A 445 -3.56 -28.93 14.12
N PRO A 446 -4.89 -28.91 14.37
CA PRO A 446 -5.71 -30.10 14.44
C PRO A 446 -5.34 -31.13 13.37
N LEU A 447 -4.74 -32.25 13.79
CA LEU A 447 -4.29 -33.34 12.93
C LEU A 447 -3.34 -32.90 11.79
N ASN A 448 -2.48 -31.91 12.05
CA ASN A 448 -1.49 -31.35 11.12
C ASN A 448 -2.10 -30.76 9.83
N LYS A 449 -3.29 -30.15 9.91
CA LYS A 449 -3.92 -29.44 8.79
C LYS A 449 -3.87 -27.94 8.99
N TRP A 450 -2.98 -27.29 8.25
CA TRP A 450 -2.66 -25.88 8.44
C TRP A 450 -3.84 -24.90 8.33
N ASN A 451 -4.83 -25.18 7.47
CA ASN A 451 -5.92 -24.25 7.24
C ASN A 451 -7.05 -24.36 8.27
N PHE A 452 -6.93 -25.17 9.31
CA PHE A 452 -7.94 -25.30 10.36
C PHE A 452 -7.23 -25.15 11.70
N GLU A 453 -7.33 -23.98 12.32
CA GLU A 453 -6.98 -23.78 13.74
C GLU A 453 -8.17 -24.04 14.64
#